data_AF-A0A962RG15-F1
#
_entry.id   AF-A0A962RG15-F1
#
_cell.length_a   1.000
_cell.length_b   1.000
_cell.length_c   1.000
_cell.angle_alpha   90.00
_cell.angle_beta   90.00
_cell.angle_gamma   90.00
#
_symmetry.space_group_name_H-M   'P 1'
#
loop_
_entity.id
_entity.type
_entity.pdbx_description
1 polymer ?
#
loop_
_entity_poly.entity_id
_entity_poly.type
_entity_poly.pdbx_seq_one_letter_code
_entity_poly.pdbx_strand_id
1 'polypeptide(L)'
;IDGIFFDEMSNDLALVGYYQALRDHVASRSATARTIGNPGTPFTFDSSNGASGHDVDDYAAVFDTLMTFESDVTEYLNAYVAPTWAERVDASRFAHVVHSVTSDADSKQALTLSKQRKAGFVYLTHDVMPNPYDELSSRFADERARLLAANQAPPGQAVPIPGLALLAGLLGLLGGLLARARGARPGHGP
;
A
#
# COMPACT_ATOMS: atom_id res chain seq x y z
N ILE A 1 26.01 8.88 -3.19
CA ILE A 1 24.72 8.15 -3.15
C ILE A 1 24.48 7.71 -1.72
N ASP A 2 23.25 7.81 -1.24
CA ASP A 2 22.91 7.55 0.18
C ASP A 2 22.18 6.21 0.37
N GLY A 3 22.26 5.34 -0.64
CA GLY A 3 21.59 4.06 -0.63
C GLY A 3 21.72 3.30 -1.96
N ILE A 4 21.17 2.09 -1.97
CA ILE A 4 21.11 1.17 -3.10
C ILE A 4 19.67 0.68 -3.27
N PHE A 5 19.21 0.68 -4.52
CA PHE A 5 17.95 0.07 -4.94
C PHE A 5 18.29 -1.23 -5.69
N PHE A 6 17.76 -2.35 -5.20
CA PHE A 6 17.92 -3.67 -5.79
C PHE A 6 16.68 -3.99 -6.62
N ASP A 7 16.79 -3.75 -7.92
CA ASP A 7 15.73 -4.09 -8.87
C ASP A 7 15.67 -5.61 -9.11
N GLU A 8 14.52 -6.09 -9.59
CA GLU A 8 14.26 -7.51 -9.86
C GLU A 8 14.60 -8.42 -8.65
N MET A 9 14.33 -7.93 -7.45
CA MET A 9 14.47 -8.74 -6.24
C MET A 9 13.47 -9.89 -6.29
N SER A 10 13.91 -11.11 -6.06
CA SER A 10 13.02 -12.25 -5.94
C SER A 10 12.18 -12.17 -4.68
N ASN A 11 10.93 -12.61 -4.78
CA ASN A 11 10.03 -12.81 -3.65
C ASN A 11 10.06 -14.23 -3.05
N ASP A 12 11.13 -14.97 -3.33
CA ASP A 12 11.38 -16.32 -2.79
C ASP A 12 12.09 -16.25 -1.43
N LEU A 13 11.50 -16.87 -0.41
CA LEU A 13 12.06 -16.95 0.94
C LEU A 13 13.41 -17.70 0.94
N ALA A 14 13.63 -18.60 -0.01
CA ALA A 14 14.90 -19.31 -0.17
C ALA A 14 16.11 -18.39 -0.42
N LEU A 15 15.87 -17.17 -0.92
CA LEU A 15 16.91 -16.19 -1.26
C LEU A 15 17.13 -15.11 -0.20
N VAL A 16 16.42 -15.17 0.94
CA VAL A 16 16.57 -14.18 2.01
C VAL A 16 18.03 -14.07 2.47
N GLY A 17 18.72 -15.18 2.71
CA GLY A 17 20.14 -15.17 3.11
C GLY A 17 21.07 -14.50 2.07
N TYR A 18 20.76 -14.64 0.77
CA TYR A 18 21.49 -13.94 -0.28
C TYR A 18 21.30 -12.41 -0.19
N TYR A 19 20.06 -11.95 0.00
CA TYR A 19 19.77 -10.52 0.14
C TYR A 19 20.29 -9.92 1.47
N GLN A 20 20.31 -10.71 2.56
CA GLN A 20 20.98 -10.31 3.81
C GLN A 20 22.48 -10.04 3.57
N ALA A 21 23.17 -10.91 2.82
CA ALA A 21 24.58 -10.69 2.49
C ALA A 21 24.80 -9.42 1.66
N LEU A 22 23.88 -9.07 0.74
CA LEU A 22 23.93 -7.81 -0.01
C LEU A 22 23.70 -6.59 0.89
N ARG A 23 22.69 -6.63 1.77
CA ARG A 23 22.44 -5.57 2.76
C ARG A 23 23.68 -5.34 3.63
N ASP A 24 24.26 -6.42 4.16
CA ASP A 24 25.42 -6.34 5.04
C ASP A 24 26.66 -5.81 4.30
N HIS A 25 26.81 -6.15 3.01
CA HIS A 25 27.83 -5.55 2.17
C HIS A 25 27.66 -4.04 2.02
N VAL A 26 26.43 -3.56 1.75
CA VAL A 26 26.14 -2.11 1.68
C VAL A 26 26.46 -1.43 3.01
N ALA A 27 26.00 -2.00 4.12
CA ALA A 27 26.24 -1.48 5.46
C ALA A 27 27.75 -1.40 5.80
N SER A 28 28.55 -2.36 5.33
CA SER A 28 30.01 -2.35 5.51
C SER A 28 30.70 -1.17 4.80
N ARG A 29 30.08 -0.62 3.75
CA ARG A 29 30.58 0.55 3.01
C ARG A 29 30.02 1.87 3.52
N SER A 30 28.78 1.84 4.02
CA SER A 30 28.16 2.99 4.67
C SER A 30 27.05 2.51 5.60
N ALA A 31 27.25 2.71 6.91
CA ALA A 31 26.25 2.35 7.93
C ALA A 31 24.95 3.17 7.83
N THR A 32 24.96 4.27 7.07
CA THR A 32 23.78 5.12 6.85
C THR A 32 23.16 4.94 5.46
N ALA A 33 23.72 4.06 4.62
CA ALA A 33 23.16 3.81 3.30
C ALA A 33 21.84 3.03 3.41
N ARG A 34 20.77 3.58 2.84
CA ARG A 34 19.47 2.91 2.77
C ARG A 34 19.48 1.80 1.73
N THR A 35 18.80 0.71 2.02
CA THR A 35 18.55 -0.39 1.09
C THR A 35 17.07 -0.47 0.74
N ILE A 36 16.77 -0.56 -0.55
CA ILE A 36 15.42 -0.77 -1.05
C ILE A 36 15.44 -1.98 -1.97
N GLY A 37 14.61 -2.99 -1.69
CA GLY A 37 14.42 -4.14 -2.58
C GLY A 37 13.14 -4.04 -3.37
N ASN A 38 13.17 -4.36 -4.66
CA ASN A 38 12.00 -4.33 -5.52
C ASN A 38 11.58 -5.73 -6.01
N PRO A 39 10.68 -6.40 -5.29
CA PRO A 39 9.98 -7.56 -5.82
C PRO A 39 8.79 -7.23 -6.71
N GLY A 40 8.33 -5.97 -6.75
CA GLY A 40 7.15 -5.53 -7.51
C GLY A 40 5.82 -6.10 -7.02
N THR A 41 5.83 -7.00 -6.04
CA THR A 41 4.66 -7.80 -5.61
C THR A 41 4.59 -7.94 -4.09
N PRO A 42 3.37 -8.03 -3.51
CA PRO A 42 3.20 -8.17 -2.06
C PRO A 42 3.35 -9.62 -1.56
N PHE A 43 3.43 -10.59 -2.47
CA PHE A 43 3.40 -12.00 -2.15
C PHE A 43 4.80 -12.58 -1.98
N THR A 44 4.94 -13.55 -1.11
CA THR A 44 6.16 -14.38 -0.96
C THR A 44 5.83 -15.84 -1.19
N PHE A 45 6.78 -16.62 -1.67
CA PHE A 45 6.69 -18.08 -1.71
C PHE A 45 8.02 -18.69 -1.25
N ASP A 46 8.05 -19.98 -0.96
CA ASP A 46 9.27 -20.66 -0.52
C ASP A 46 9.56 -21.85 -1.44
N SER A 47 10.53 -21.69 -2.35
CA SER A 47 10.95 -22.79 -3.22
C SER A 47 11.76 -23.87 -2.49
N SER A 48 12.32 -23.54 -1.32
CA SER A 48 13.14 -24.45 -0.53
C SER A 48 12.33 -25.44 0.31
N ASN A 49 11.01 -25.26 0.40
CA ASN A 49 10.12 -26.05 1.27
C ASN A 49 10.63 -26.09 2.73
N GLY A 50 11.03 -24.93 3.26
CA GLY A 50 11.55 -24.74 4.61
C GLY A 50 13.03 -25.06 4.78
N ALA A 51 13.72 -25.58 3.77
CA ALA A 51 15.12 -25.97 3.90
C ALA A 51 16.08 -24.78 4.06
N SER A 52 15.70 -23.57 3.63
CA SER A 52 16.48 -22.35 3.87
C SER A 52 16.49 -21.91 5.33
N GLY A 53 15.48 -22.32 6.10
CA GLY A 53 15.25 -21.86 7.47
C GLY A 53 14.75 -20.42 7.59
N HIS A 54 14.49 -19.73 6.47
CA HIS A 54 13.98 -18.37 6.44
C HIS A 54 12.46 -18.34 6.31
N ASP A 55 11.84 -17.37 6.97
CA ASP A 55 10.39 -17.15 6.90
C ASP A 55 10.03 -15.76 6.35
N VAL A 56 8.74 -15.44 6.38
CA VAL A 56 8.20 -14.19 5.88
C VAL A 56 8.63 -12.97 6.73
N ASP A 57 8.92 -13.17 8.02
CA ASP A 57 9.38 -12.09 8.88
C ASP A 57 10.86 -11.78 8.59
N ASP A 58 11.69 -12.78 8.29
CA ASP A 58 13.05 -12.57 7.79
C ASP A 58 13.04 -11.81 6.45
N TYR A 59 12.14 -12.18 5.53
CA TYR A 59 11.96 -11.49 4.26
C TYR A 59 11.54 -10.03 4.47
N ALA A 60 10.55 -9.78 5.33
CA ALA A 60 10.10 -8.43 5.67
C ALA A 60 11.23 -7.57 6.26
N ALA A 61 12.18 -8.20 6.95
CA ALA A 61 13.33 -7.56 7.60
C ALA A 61 14.54 -7.32 6.68
N VAL A 62 14.56 -7.92 5.48
CA VAL A 62 15.79 -8.08 4.68
C VAL A 62 16.42 -6.78 4.17
N PHE A 63 15.61 -5.76 3.88
CA PHE A 63 16.03 -4.41 3.49
C PHE A 63 15.25 -3.36 4.27
N ASP A 64 15.70 -2.09 4.26
CA ASP A 64 15.01 -1.01 4.99
C ASP A 64 13.60 -0.75 4.45
N THR A 65 13.40 -0.94 3.15
CA THR A 65 12.12 -0.79 2.46
C THR A 65 11.99 -1.83 1.36
N LEU A 66 10.79 -2.37 1.17
CA LEU A 66 10.43 -3.23 0.05
C LEU A 66 9.39 -2.54 -0.83
N MET A 67 9.61 -2.55 -2.14
CA MET A 67 8.59 -2.12 -3.11
C MET A 67 7.61 -3.27 -3.36
N THR A 68 6.55 -3.30 -2.56
CA THR A 68 5.58 -4.41 -2.52
C THR A 68 4.42 -4.25 -3.50
N PHE A 69 4.43 -3.21 -4.32
CA PHE A 69 3.45 -3.02 -5.38
C PHE A 69 4.07 -2.21 -6.51
N GLU A 70 4.00 -2.75 -7.72
CA GLU A 70 4.41 -2.10 -8.96
C GLU A 70 3.46 -2.56 -10.07
N SER A 71 2.36 -1.83 -10.27
CA SER A 71 1.35 -2.16 -11.30
C SER A 71 0.47 -0.94 -11.61
N ASP A 72 -0.55 -1.14 -12.45
CA ASP A 72 -1.43 -0.09 -12.89
C ASP A 72 -2.44 0.37 -11.82
N VAL A 73 -3.01 1.55 -12.06
CA VAL A 73 -4.01 2.15 -11.20
C VAL A 73 -5.29 1.32 -11.05
N THR A 74 -5.67 0.52 -12.04
CA THR A 74 -6.87 -0.33 -11.95
C THR A 74 -6.67 -1.42 -10.91
N GLU A 75 -5.51 -2.10 -10.94
CA GLU A 75 -5.13 -3.08 -9.94
C GLU A 75 -4.99 -2.41 -8.57
N TYR A 76 -4.33 -1.26 -8.52
CA TYR A 76 -4.17 -0.54 -7.27
C TYR A 76 -5.54 -0.21 -6.68
N LEU A 77 -6.48 0.38 -7.41
CA LEU A 77 -7.76 0.79 -6.84
C LEU A 77 -8.65 -0.38 -6.45
N ASN A 78 -8.62 -1.50 -7.20
CA ASN A 78 -9.68 -2.51 -7.13
C ASN A 78 -9.23 -3.92 -6.73
N ALA A 79 -7.94 -4.24 -6.83
CA ALA A 79 -7.45 -5.62 -6.68
C ALA A 79 -6.20 -5.76 -5.79
N TYR A 80 -5.69 -4.67 -5.21
CA TYR A 80 -4.57 -4.71 -4.27
C TYR A 80 -4.83 -5.69 -3.12
N VAL A 81 -3.84 -6.55 -2.85
CA VAL A 81 -3.79 -7.43 -1.68
C VAL A 81 -2.58 -7.06 -0.84
N ALA A 82 -2.79 -6.84 0.45
CA ALA A 82 -1.69 -6.53 1.37
C ALA A 82 -0.81 -7.78 1.63
N PRO A 83 0.51 -7.60 1.83
CA PRO A 83 1.35 -8.67 2.37
C PRO A 83 0.81 -9.16 3.73
N THR A 84 0.91 -10.47 4.00
CA THR A 84 0.40 -11.08 5.26
C THR A 84 1.10 -10.58 6.52
N TRP A 85 2.25 -9.92 6.35
CA TRP A 85 3.06 -9.32 7.39
C TRP A 85 2.85 -7.81 7.52
N ALA A 86 2.01 -7.19 6.66
CA ALA A 86 1.90 -5.74 6.57
C ALA A 86 1.45 -5.06 7.86
N GLU A 87 0.60 -5.70 8.65
CA GLU A 87 0.11 -5.13 9.91
C GLU A 87 1.22 -5.02 10.97
N ARG A 88 2.22 -5.92 10.95
CA ARG A 88 3.27 -6.05 11.98
C ARG A 88 4.47 -5.13 11.79
N VAL A 89 4.56 -4.44 10.66
CA VAL A 89 5.75 -3.62 10.30
C VAL A 89 5.37 -2.18 9.99
N ASP A 90 6.29 -1.23 10.16
CA ASP A 90 5.98 0.20 9.95
C ASP A 90 5.73 0.56 8.48
N ALA A 91 4.98 1.64 8.25
CA ALA A 91 4.71 2.12 6.89
C ALA A 91 5.98 2.45 6.10
N SER A 92 7.03 2.92 6.78
CA SER A 92 8.35 3.20 6.17
C SER A 92 9.02 1.98 5.53
N ARG A 93 8.51 0.77 5.78
CA ARG A 93 8.98 -0.49 5.21
C ARG A 93 8.40 -0.78 3.82
N PHE A 94 7.43 0.00 3.36
CA PHE A 94 6.74 -0.21 2.08
C PHE A 94 6.93 0.95 1.11
N ALA A 95 7.19 0.60 -0.14
CA ALA A 95 7.11 1.49 -1.29
C ALA A 95 6.09 0.94 -2.29
N HIS A 96 5.32 1.82 -2.93
CA HIS A 96 4.40 1.47 -4.01
C HIS A 96 4.66 2.35 -5.23
N VAL A 97 4.70 1.76 -6.42
CA VAL A 97 4.65 2.45 -7.71
C VAL A 97 3.31 2.15 -8.36
N VAL A 98 2.61 3.20 -8.80
CA VAL A 98 1.34 3.05 -9.50
C VAL A 98 1.39 3.83 -10.80
N HIS A 99 1.28 3.13 -11.92
CA HIS A 99 1.29 3.73 -13.26
C HIS A 99 -0.12 3.79 -13.87
N SER A 100 -0.23 4.36 -15.07
CA SER A 100 -1.49 4.58 -15.78
C SER A 100 -2.50 5.49 -15.05
N VAL A 101 -2.03 6.36 -14.14
CA VAL A 101 -2.85 7.29 -13.34
C VAL A 101 -3.20 8.55 -14.16
N THR A 102 -4.12 8.43 -15.10
CA THR A 102 -4.41 9.53 -16.05
C THR A 102 -5.33 10.62 -15.49
N SER A 103 -6.21 10.27 -14.53
CA SER A 103 -7.19 11.21 -13.96
C SER A 103 -6.76 11.77 -12.59
N ASP A 104 -7.15 13.01 -12.29
CA ASP A 104 -6.93 13.61 -10.96
C ASP A 104 -7.74 12.90 -9.87
N ALA A 105 -8.90 12.32 -10.22
CA ALA A 105 -9.72 11.54 -9.29
C ALA A 105 -8.99 10.27 -8.85
N ASP A 106 -8.42 9.52 -9.80
CA ASP A 106 -7.65 8.31 -9.51
C ASP A 106 -6.37 8.64 -8.75
N SER A 107 -5.67 9.73 -9.10
CA SER A 107 -4.49 10.20 -8.35
C SER A 107 -4.83 10.49 -6.89
N LYS A 108 -5.92 11.25 -6.63
CA LYS A 108 -6.43 11.50 -5.26
C LYS A 108 -6.76 10.22 -4.50
N GLN A 109 -7.45 9.30 -5.17
CA GLN A 109 -7.87 8.03 -4.56
C GLN A 109 -6.67 7.13 -4.27
N ALA A 110 -5.72 7.02 -5.19
CA ALA A 110 -4.48 6.26 -5.03
C ALA A 110 -3.65 6.81 -3.86
N LEU A 111 -3.48 8.14 -3.73
CA LEU A 111 -2.78 8.73 -2.59
C LEU A 111 -3.49 8.50 -1.25
N THR A 112 -4.82 8.40 -1.26
CA THR A 112 -5.58 8.06 -0.05
C THR A 112 -5.38 6.59 0.34
N LEU A 113 -5.49 5.70 -0.64
CA LEU A 113 -5.30 4.26 -0.46
C LEU A 113 -3.86 3.92 -0.07
N SER A 114 -2.86 4.63 -0.60
CA SER A 114 -1.46 4.37 -0.27
C SER A 114 -1.19 4.50 1.23
N LYS A 115 -1.78 5.50 1.89
CA LYS A 115 -1.72 5.65 3.34
C LYS A 115 -2.40 4.51 4.09
N GLN A 116 -3.61 4.13 3.65
CA GLN A 116 -4.36 3.02 4.25
C GLN A 116 -3.62 1.68 4.10
N ARG A 117 -2.85 1.53 3.01
CA ARG A 117 -2.03 0.36 2.69
C ARG A 117 -0.61 0.43 3.26
N LYS A 118 -0.35 1.39 4.16
CA LYS A 118 0.93 1.59 4.83
C LYS A 118 2.10 1.84 3.87
N ALA A 119 1.86 2.42 2.70
CA ALA A 119 2.93 2.84 1.79
C ALA A 119 3.66 4.06 2.37
N GLY A 120 4.84 3.87 2.95
CA GLY A 120 5.70 4.96 3.42
C GLY A 120 6.31 5.76 2.28
N PHE A 121 6.47 5.13 1.12
CA PHE A 121 6.87 5.76 -0.14
C PHE A 121 5.84 5.43 -1.22
N VAL A 122 5.50 6.41 -2.04
CA VAL A 122 4.61 6.21 -3.19
C VAL A 122 5.08 7.04 -4.37
N TYR A 123 5.07 6.45 -5.56
CA TYR A 123 5.23 7.16 -6.82
C TYR A 123 4.01 6.89 -7.70
N LEU A 124 3.41 7.96 -8.22
CA LEU A 124 2.30 7.89 -9.16
C LEU A 124 2.77 8.46 -10.49
N THR A 125 2.38 7.81 -11.59
CA THR A 125 2.61 8.34 -12.94
C THR A 125 1.41 8.09 -13.83
N HIS A 126 1.15 9.03 -14.72
CA HIS A 126 0.18 8.87 -15.80
C HIS A 126 0.67 7.97 -16.94
N ASP A 127 1.97 7.71 -16.98
CA ASP A 127 2.63 6.96 -18.04
C ASP A 127 2.28 5.45 -17.96
N VAL A 128 2.57 4.72 -19.03
CA VAL A 128 2.11 3.35 -19.25
C VAL A 128 3.27 2.42 -19.61
N MET A 129 2.99 1.11 -19.61
CA MET A 129 3.95 0.11 -20.08
C MET A 129 4.32 0.31 -21.56
N PRO A 130 5.54 -0.06 -21.99
CA PRO A 130 6.52 -0.86 -21.25
C PRO A 130 7.47 -0.10 -20.31
N ASN A 131 7.42 1.23 -20.26
CA ASN A 131 8.40 2.02 -19.53
C ASN A 131 7.78 3.24 -18.85
N PRO A 132 7.12 3.07 -17.69
CA PRO A 132 6.44 4.17 -16.98
C PRO A 132 7.40 5.15 -16.25
N TYR A 133 8.69 5.10 -16.58
CA TYR A 133 9.78 5.74 -15.84
C TYR A 133 10.58 6.75 -16.67
N ASP A 134 10.33 6.89 -17.97
CA ASP A 134 11.10 7.79 -18.84
C ASP A 134 10.64 9.25 -18.81
N GLU A 135 9.51 9.54 -18.17
CA GLU A 135 9.06 10.90 -17.92
C GLU A 135 8.53 11.12 -16.51
N LEU A 136 8.63 12.37 -16.07
CA LEU A 136 8.04 12.82 -14.82
C LEU A 136 6.53 12.99 -15.02
N SER A 137 5.72 12.44 -14.11
CA SER A 137 4.28 12.67 -14.07
C SER A 137 3.93 14.15 -14.26
N SER A 138 3.05 14.45 -15.20
CA SER A 138 2.50 15.81 -15.39
C SER A 138 1.76 16.34 -14.16
N ARG A 139 1.42 15.46 -13.19
CA ARG A 139 0.77 15.78 -11.91
C ARG A 139 1.72 15.81 -10.72
N PHE A 140 3.02 15.60 -10.92
CA PHE A 140 4.00 15.44 -9.84
C PHE A 140 3.95 16.57 -8.80
N ALA A 141 3.82 17.82 -9.25
CA ALA A 141 3.75 18.98 -8.36
C ALA A 141 2.51 18.93 -7.44
N ASP A 142 1.35 18.56 -7.98
CA ASP A 142 0.10 18.44 -7.24
C ASP A 142 0.13 17.24 -6.28
N GLU A 143 0.66 16.10 -6.75
CA GLU A 143 0.80 14.87 -5.97
C GLU A 143 1.73 15.11 -4.76
N ARG A 144 2.87 15.76 -4.98
CA ARG A 144 3.78 16.17 -3.91
C ARG A 144 3.11 17.13 -2.93
N ALA A 145 2.38 18.14 -3.42
CA ALA A 145 1.69 19.10 -2.54
C ALA A 145 0.64 18.40 -1.65
N ARG A 146 -0.12 17.45 -2.20
CA ARG A 146 -1.10 16.64 -1.45
C ARG A 146 -0.43 15.78 -0.39
N LEU A 147 0.67 15.11 -0.72
CA LEU A 147 1.43 14.30 0.23
C LEU A 147 2.00 15.14 1.37
N LEU A 148 2.57 16.31 1.07
CA LEU A 148 3.09 17.24 2.09
C LEU A 148 1.98 17.71 3.03
N ALA A 149 0.85 18.17 2.49
CA ALA A 149 -0.29 18.59 3.30
C ALA A 149 -0.80 17.45 4.20
N ALA A 150 -0.92 16.25 3.63
CA ALA A 150 -1.41 15.09 4.36
C ALA A 150 -0.42 14.53 5.40
N ASN A 151 0.87 14.87 5.32
CA ASN A 151 1.89 14.47 6.29
C ASN A 151 2.09 15.50 7.42
N GLN A 152 1.59 16.72 7.23
CA GLN A 152 1.58 17.77 8.26
C GLN A 152 0.34 17.72 9.17
N ALA A 153 -0.68 16.93 8.81
CA ALA A 153 -1.89 16.79 9.62
C ALA A 153 -1.58 16.11 10.97
N PRO A 154 -2.08 16.63 12.12
CA PRO A 154 -1.91 15.99 13.42
C PRO A 154 -2.44 14.55 13.44
N PRO A 155 -1.82 13.62 14.19
CA PRO A 155 -2.36 12.28 14.38
C PRO A 155 -3.80 12.35 14.89
N GLY A 156 -4.75 11.80 14.13
CA GLY A 156 -6.18 11.75 14.49
C GLY A 156 -7.09 12.79 13.84
N GLN A 157 -6.58 13.73 13.03
CA GLN A 157 -7.44 14.48 12.12
C GLN A 157 -7.49 13.75 10.77
N ALA A 158 -8.54 12.97 10.58
CA ALA A 158 -8.92 12.53 9.25
C ALA A 158 -9.10 13.78 8.37
N VAL A 159 -8.27 13.93 7.34
CA VAL A 159 -8.59 14.85 6.24
C VAL A 159 -9.99 14.44 5.77
N PRO A 160 -10.98 15.34 5.73
CA PRO A 160 -12.32 14.97 5.32
C PRO A 160 -12.25 14.41 3.90
N ILE A 161 -12.53 13.12 3.77
CA ILE A 161 -12.63 12.41 2.49
C ILE A 161 -13.95 12.87 1.85
N PRO A 162 -13.93 13.64 0.75
CA PRO A 162 -15.15 13.89 -0.01
C PRO A 162 -15.50 12.57 -0.73
N GLY A 163 -16.37 11.77 -0.12
CA GLY A 163 -16.85 10.51 -0.71
C GLY A 163 -17.29 9.45 0.29
N LEU A 164 -16.77 9.45 1.51
CA LEU A 164 -17.11 8.42 2.51
C LEU A 164 -18.38 8.71 3.34
N ALA A 165 -19.06 9.85 3.08
CA ALA A 165 -20.29 10.22 3.76
C ALA A 165 -21.55 9.51 3.20
N LEU A 166 -21.46 8.81 2.06
CA LEU A 166 -22.64 8.24 1.41
C LEU A 166 -23.01 6.81 1.85
N LEU A 167 -22.13 6.04 2.52
CA LEU A 167 -22.45 4.68 2.94
C LEU A 167 -23.01 4.55 4.35
N ALA A 168 -22.72 5.50 5.25
CA ALA A 168 -23.29 5.48 6.61
C ALA A 168 -24.79 5.81 6.65
N GLY A 169 -25.31 6.49 5.61
CA GLY A 169 -26.74 6.83 5.50
C GLY A 169 -27.64 5.69 5.05
N LEU A 170 -27.11 4.65 4.38
CA LEU A 170 -27.96 3.60 3.80
C LEU A 170 -28.27 2.43 4.76
N LEU A 171 -27.41 2.16 5.76
CA LEU A 171 -27.68 1.14 6.78
C LEU A 171 -28.68 1.60 7.87
N GLY A 172 -28.79 2.92 8.12
CA GLY A 172 -29.76 3.47 9.07
C GLY A 172 -31.22 3.43 8.58
N LEU A 173 -31.43 3.46 7.26
CA LEU A 173 -32.78 3.46 6.67
C LEU A 173 -33.38 2.06 6.50
N LEU A 174 -32.57 0.99 6.39
CA LEU A 174 -33.09 -0.38 6.37
C LEU A 174 -33.45 -0.90 7.79
N GLY A 175 -32.71 -0.48 8.83
CA GLY A 175 -33.00 -0.88 10.22
C GLY A 175 -34.32 -0.29 10.76
N GLY A 176 -34.68 0.92 10.32
CA GLY A 176 -35.92 1.60 10.75
C GLY A 176 -37.21 1.04 10.14
N LEU A 177 -37.15 0.46 8.93
CA LEU A 177 -38.34 -0.13 8.28
C LEU A 177 -38.72 -1.50 8.85
N LEU A 178 -37.77 -2.29 9.33
CA LEU A 178 -38.04 -3.62 9.91
C LEU A 178 -38.59 -3.57 11.34
N ALA A 179 -38.31 -2.50 12.11
CA ALA A 179 -38.84 -2.33 13.46
C ALA A 179 -40.32 -1.89 13.49
N ARG A 180 -40.82 -1.25 12.42
CA ARG A 180 -42.20 -0.72 12.36
C ARG A 180 -43.26 -1.75 11.96
N ALA A 181 -42.85 -2.95 11.49
CA ALA A 181 -43.76 -4.01 11.06
C ALA A 181 -44.16 -5.01 12.19
N ARG A 182 -43.55 -4.94 13.38
CA ARG A 182 -43.85 -5.86 14.50
C ARG A 182 -44.72 -5.27 15.63
N GLY A 183 -45.25 -4.06 15.46
CA GLY A 183 -45.97 -3.34 16.53
C GLY A 183 -47.50 -3.38 16.53
N ALA A 184 -48.16 -3.92 15.49
CA ALA A 184 -49.62 -3.87 15.40
C ALA A 184 -50.28 -5.17 15.90
N ARG A 185 -50.59 -5.24 17.20
CA ARG A 185 -51.64 -6.13 17.72
C ARG A 185 -52.98 -5.37 17.72
N PRO A 186 -54.08 -5.90 17.17
CA PRO A 186 -55.42 -5.42 17.48
C PRO A 186 -56.06 -6.24 18.61
N GLY A 187 -56.32 -5.59 19.74
CA GLY A 187 -57.54 -5.83 20.55
C GLY A 187 -58.55 -4.73 20.19
N HIS A 188 -59.87 -4.79 20.39
CA HIS A 188 -60.79 -5.62 21.18
C HIS A 188 -62.22 -5.53 20.58
N GLY A 189 -63.05 -6.56 20.80
CA GLY A 189 -64.47 -6.45 21.17
C GLY A 189 -65.47 -6.17 20.02
N PRO A 190 -66.79 -6.32 20.26
CA PRO A 190 -67.50 -6.66 21.50
C PRO A 190 -67.87 -8.14 21.67
#